data_AF-A0A3S4ZBC7-F1
#
_entry.id   AF-A0A3S4ZBC7-F1
#
_cell.length_a   1.000
_cell.length_b   1.000
_cell.length_c   1.000
_cell.angle_alpha   90.00
_cell.angle_beta   90.00
_cell.angle_gamma   90.00
#
_symmetry.space_group_name_H-M   'P 1'
#
loop_
_entity.id
_entity.type
_entity.pdbx_description
1 polymer ?
#
loop_
_entity_poly.entity_id
_entity_poly.type
_entity_poly.pdbx_seq_one_letter_code
_entity_poly.pdbx_strand_id
1 'polypeptide(L)'
;MLLDYEKSILLDIHSESVVFVCAEGLDIDFIIYNMIKLHCDPQNLVLVSNYNVNEARHLINMLKQDDTLHIPSVITADTNTRDRETIYKRGGVVFVSSRILVVDLLMERMPSVLVSGAFILRCHQLQESCQEAFALRILRERNPDIFIKAFSDNSIALTSGFNHAEHLMMQLGISRILLWPRFNLHVYMSSQMLTCQSYLLELVKLTLRELVSLNPFLKTDEFTLEAALSNSFGKLVNLYLDPVWHQLSSSSRRLIQDLSGLRRLLRTLINSDAASFLAALEGIRTNQLVPLTGIGRSGFGTLGDANLVKGCSNWLLTDQADRLLIAARKRVFSNYSKRSVAIEMNPKWIALIDVLKDIYDAQLSSRSHSCSMGGHCTHQVLVLLERASTAQLLIRFLILGPGFVARQLTRDHLLGLIPQAPAGSNQENNKRRVLAKARLIEQVQIPTSRAVQFTKKASKVT
;
A
#
# COMPACT_ATOMS: atom_id res chain seq x y z
N MET A 1 -23.61 -0.52 17.62
CA MET A 1 -23.82 -1.96 17.88
C MET A 1 -22.58 -2.69 17.43
N LEU A 2 -22.06 -3.61 18.25
CA LEU A 2 -20.93 -4.47 17.88
C LEU A 2 -21.36 -5.48 16.81
N LEU A 3 -20.52 -5.67 15.80
CA LEU A 3 -20.68 -6.72 14.79
C LEU A 3 -20.38 -8.09 15.41
N ASP A 4 -20.94 -9.16 14.86
CA ASP A 4 -20.81 -10.50 15.46
C ASP A 4 -19.37 -11.01 15.44
N TYR A 5 -18.59 -10.66 14.42
CA TYR A 5 -17.16 -10.98 14.40
C TYR A 5 -16.40 -10.25 15.52
N GLU A 6 -16.75 -9.01 15.84
CA GLU A 6 -16.11 -8.23 16.91
C GLU A 6 -16.40 -8.83 18.28
N LYS A 7 -17.64 -9.30 18.48
CA LYS A 7 -18.01 -10.03 19.71
C LYS A 7 -17.18 -11.29 19.86
N SER A 8 -17.01 -12.07 18.80
CA SER A 8 -16.19 -13.29 18.85
C SER A 8 -14.73 -12.97 19.20
N ILE A 9 -14.16 -11.93 18.58
CA ILE A 9 -12.79 -11.47 18.86
C ILE A 9 -12.64 -11.06 20.32
N LEU A 10 -13.57 -10.27 20.86
CA LEU A 10 -13.49 -9.79 22.24
C LEU A 10 -13.60 -10.94 23.25
N LEU A 11 -14.44 -11.95 23.00
CA LEU A 11 -14.54 -13.14 23.84
C LEU A 11 -13.24 -13.95 23.86
N ASP A 12 -12.64 -14.15 22.69
CA ASP A 12 -11.37 -14.89 22.55
C ASP A 12 -10.20 -14.14 23.19
N ILE A 13 -10.17 -12.81 23.07
CA ILE A 13 -9.14 -11.97 23.68
C ILE A 13 -9.28 -11.91 25.20
N HIS A 14 -10.49 -11.97 25.77
CA HIS A 14 -10.73 -11.69 27.19
C HIS A 14 -9.99 -12.63 28.16
N SER A 15 -10.00 -13.94 27.88
CA SER A 15 -9.62 -14.99 28.83
C SER A 15 -8.11 -15.19 29.07
N GLU A 16 -7.26 -14.91 28.08
CA GLU A 16 -5.83 -15.26 28.14
C GLU A 16 -4.90 -14.12 27.70
N SER A 17 -3.61 -14.27 28.00
CA SER A 17 -2.56 -13.43 27.43
C SER A 17 -2.32 -13.84 25.97
N VAL A 18 -2.49 -12.90 25.04
CA VAL A 18 -2.53 -13.21 23.61
C VAL A 18 -1.86 -12.10 22.78
N VAL A 19 -1.15 -12.53 21.73
CA VAL A 19 -0.77 -11.65 20.62
C VAL A 19 -1.88 -11.69 19.57
N PHE A 20 -2.62 -10.59 19.45
CA PHE A 20 -3.69 -10.43 18.49
C PHE A 20 -3.18 -9.74 17.22
N VAL A 21 -3.35 -10.43 16.10
CA VAL A 21 -2.92 -9.97 14.78
C VAL A 21 -4.13 -9.90 13.85
N CYS A 22 -4.54 -8.68 13.54
CA CYS A 22 -5.56 -8.39 12.55
C CYS A 22 -4.92 -8.20 11.17
N ALA A 23 -5.68 -8.52 10.13
CA ALA A 23 -5.38 -8.01 8.79
C ALA A 23 -5.70 -6.51 8.68
N GLU A 24 -4.93 -5.80 7.86
CA GLU A 24 -5.06 -4.35 7.67
C GLU A 24 -6.50 -3.94 7.31
N GLY A 25 -6.97 -2.92 8.02
CA GLY A 25 -8.28 -2.29 7.87
C GLY A 25 -9.42 -2.97 8.62
N LEU A 26 -9.20 -4.10 9.32
CA LEU A 26 -10.06 -4.46 10.45
C LEU A 26 -9.84 -3.39 11.50
N ASP A 27 -10.92 -2.81 12.02
CA ASP A 27 -10.85 -1.68 12.95
C ASP A 27 -10.33 -2.15 14.31
N ILE A 28 -9.00 -2.25 14.41
CA ILE A 28 -8.30 -2.67 15.63
C ILE A 28 -8.46 -1.61 16.72
N ASP A 29 -8.58 -0.33 16.34
CA ASP A 29 -8.78 0.78 17.26
C ASP A 29 -10.12 0.61 17.99
N PHE A 30 -11.17 0.16 17.28
CA PHE A 30 -12.45 -0.15 17.91
C PHE A 30 -12.37 -1.36 18.87
N ILE A 31 -11.59 -2.38 18.55
CA ILE A 31 -11.37 -3.52 19.46
C ILE A 31 -10.61 -3.07 20.71
N ILE A 32 -9.54 -2.30 20.55
CA ILE A 32 -8.75 -1.72 21.64
C ILE A 32 -9.63 -0.81 22.49
N TYR A 33 -10.46 0.03 21.87
CA TYR A 33 -11.42 0.90 22.54
C TYR A 33 -12.36 0.11 23.46
N ASN A 34 -12.99 -0.96 22.94
CA ASN A 34 -13.89 -1.79 23.74
C ASN A 34 -13.17 -2.52 24.88
N MET A 35 -11.92 -2.93 24.66
CA MET A 35 -11.08 -3.51 25.73
C MET A 35 -10.74 -2.47 26.80
N ILE A 36 -10.34 -1.25 26.41
CA ILE A 36 -10.07 -0.16 27.35
C ILE A 36 -11.35 0.18 28.14
N LYS A 37 -12.50 0.23 27.47
CA LYS A 37 -13.81 0.47 28.09
C LYS A 37 -14.16 -0.60 29.12
N LEU A 38 -13.87 -1.87 28.83
CA LEU A 38 -14.10 -3.00 29.75
C LEU A 38 -13.20 -2.93 30.99
N HIS A 39 -11.95 -2.50 30.84
CA HIS A 39 -10.98 -2.42 31.94
C HIS A 39 -10.94 -1.03 32.62
N CYS A 40 -11.92 -0.17 32.33
CA CYS A 40 -11.99 1.19 32.83
C CYS A 40 -12.58 1.30 34.24
N ASP A 41 -12.07 0.49 35.17
CA ASP A 41 -12.49 0.48 36.56
C ASP A 41 -11.38 1.03 37.47
N PRO A 42 -11.71 1.82 38.52
CA PRO A 42 -10.72 2.37 39.44
C PRO A 42 -9.97 1.29 40.25
N GLN A 43 -10.54 0.10 40.38
CA GLN A 43 -9.92 -1.03 41.08
C GLN A 43 -8.87 -1.76 40.23
N ASN A 44 -8.91 -1.57 38.91
CA ASN A 44 -8.00 -2.21 37.98
C ASN A 44 -6.95 -1.20 37.53
N LEU A 45 -5.68 -1.60 37.49
CA LEU A 45 -4.62 -0.79 36.88
C LEU A 45 -4.15 -1.49 35.61
N VAL A 46 -4.44 -0.88 34.45
CA VAL A 46 -4.01 -1.40 33.15
C VAL A 46 -3.11 -0.39 32.46
N LEU A 47 -1.96 -0.88 32.00
CA LEU A 47 -0.92 -0.06 31.40
C LEU A 47 -0.94 -0.20 29.89
N VAL A 48 -1.00 0.91 29.15
CA VAL A 48 -0.92 0.90 27.68
C VAL A 48 0.44 1.45 27.26
N SER A 49 1.20 0.63 26.52
CA SER A 49 2.53 0.96 26.03
C SER A 49 2.62 0.92 24.49
N ASN A 50 3.69 1.50 23.96
CA ASN A 50 3.98 1.63 22.51
C ASN A 50 2.85 2.25 21.65
N TYR A 51 2.11 3.21 22.20
CA TYR A 51 1.04 3.93 21.50
C TYR A 51 1.57 5.13 20.69
N ASN A 52 0.82 5.53 19.66
CA ASN A 52 1.02 6.84 19.03
C ASN A 52 0.20 7.91 19.77
N VAL A 53 0.73 9.13 19.93
CA VAL A 53 0.03 10.21 20.65
C VAL A 53 -1.30 10.55 19.98
N ASN A 54 -1.36 10.50 18.64
CA ASN A 54 -2.60 10.76 17.90
C ASN A 54 -3.66 9.66 18.12
N GLU A 55 -3.23 8.41 18.18
CA GLU A 55 -4.07 7.24 18.46
C GLU A 55 -4.64 7.31 19.89
N ALA A 56 -3.80 7.60 20.89
CA ALA A 56 -4.25 7.79 22.26
C ALA A 56 -5.26 8.95 22.39
N ARG A 57 -5.01 10.09 21.73
CA ARG A 57 -5.98 11.21 21.70
C ARG A 57 -7.30 10.80 21.06
N HIS A 58 -7.25 10.03 19.98
CA HIS A 58 -8.45 9.54 19.29
C HIS A 58 -9.27 8.62 20.21
N LEU A 59 -8.64 7.61 20.82
CA LEU A 59 -9.29 6.69 21.76
C LEU A 59 -9.91 7.44 22.95
N ILE A 60 -9.19 8.41 23.53
CA ILE A 60 -9.70 9.24 24.63
C ILE A 60 -10.89 10.09 24.19
N ASN A 61 -10.86 10.65 22.98
CA ASN A 61 -11.97 11.43 22.46
C ASN A 61 -13.22 10.57 22.24
N MET A 62 -13.05 9.31 21.78
CA MET A 62 -14.16 8.37 21.68
C MET A 62 -14.74 8.03 23.06
N LEU A 63 -13.89 7.77 24.06
CA LEU A 63 -14.34 7.45 25.43
C LEU A 63 -15.09 8.62 26.08
N LYS A 64 -14.67 9.86 25.80
CA LYS A 64 -15.35 11.07 26.27
C LYS A 64 -16.74 11.25 25.66
N GLN A 65 -16.96 10.78 24.43
CA GLN A 65 -18.27 10.87 23.78
C GLN A 65 -19.26 9.85 24.33
N ASP A 66 -18.74 8.71 24.81
CA ASP A 66 -19.53 7.61 25.39
C ASP A 66 -19.80 7.77 26.90
N ASP A 67 -19.48 8.94 27.50
CA ASP A 67 -19.64 9.27 28.92
C ASP A 67 -19.11 8.19 29.89
N THR A 68 -17.91 7.67 29.61
CA THR A 68 -17.27 6.72 30.54
C THR A 68 -16.90 7.40 31.86
N LEU A 69 -17.25 6.75 32.98
CA LEU A 69 -17.08 7.28 34.34
C LEU A 69 -15.64 7.77 34.63
N HIS A 70 -14.62 7.10 34.08
CA HIS A 70 -13.21 7.41 34.32
C HIS A 70 -12.47 7.55 32.98
N ILE A 71 -11.83 8.70 32.77
CA ILE A 71 -11.13 8.97 31.51
C ILE A 71 -9.68 8.48 31.65
N PRO A 72 -9.14 7.71 30.68
CA PRO A 72 -7.75 7.31 30.71
C PRO A 72 -6.80 8.50 30.77
N SER A 73 -5.75 8.36 31.57
CA SER A 73 -4.72 9.39 31.70
C SER A 73 -3.53 9.08 30.78
N VAL A 74 -2.92 10.13 30.23
CA VAL A 74 -1.71 10.02 29.40
C VAL A 74 -0.55 10.63 30.17
N ILE A 75 0.46 9.82 30.46
CA ILE A 75 1.68 10.28 31.12
C ILE A 75 2.68 10.70 30.05
N THR A 76 3.00 11.98 30.04
CA THR A 76 4.06 12.55 29.19
C THR A 76 5.33 12.79 30.00
N ALA A 77 6.43 13.10 29.31
CA ALA A 77 7.69 13.44 29.97
C ALA A 77 7.57 14.67 30.89
N ASP A 78 6.62 15.55 30.62
CA ASP A 78 6.42 16.82 31.33
C ASP A 78 5.66 16.66 32.65
N THR A 79 4.99 15.52 32.87
CA THR A 79 4.26 15.26 34.12
C THR A 79 5.23 15.09 35.29
N ASN A 80 5.00 15.79 36.40
CA ASN A 80 5.85 15.70 37.59
C ASN A 80 5.81 14.29 38.21
N THR A 81 6.89 13.91 38.90
CA THR A 81 7.03 12.59 39.53
C THR A 81 5.92 12.30 40.55
N ARG A 82 5.56 13.28 41.38
CA ARG A 82 4.50 13.13 42.38
C ARG A 82 3.13 12.93 41.74
N ASP A 83 2.86 13.65 40.65
CA ASP A 83 1.59 13.55 39.93
C ASP A 83 1.48 12.19 39.20
N ARG A 84 2.60 11.61 38.73
CA ARG A 84 2.60 10.25 38.18
C ARG A 84 2.22 9.21 39.22
N GLU A 85 2.77 9.31 40.42
CA GLU A 85 2.44 8.39 41.52
C GLU A 85 0.95 8.48 41.91
N THR A 86 0.38 9.68 41.96
CA THR A 86 -1.06 9.85 42.23
C THR A 86 -1.92 9.30 41.10
N ILE A 87 -1.50 9.44 39.83
CA ILE A 87 -2.16 8.84 38.68
C ILE A 87 -2.18 7.31 38.77
N TYR A 88 -1.04 6.67 39.10
CA TYR A 88 -0.98 5.22 39.26
C TYR A 88 -1.83 4.74 40.45
N LYS A 89 -1.86 5.49 41.56
CA LYS A 89 -2.67 5.19 42.74
C LYS A 89 -4.18 5.38 42.51
N ARG A 90 -4.57 6.28 41.60
CA ARG A 90 -5.97 6.49 41.21
C ARG A 90 -6.56 5.27 40.50
N GLY A 91 -5.72 4.45 39.87
CA GLY A 91 -6.15 3.29 39.10
C GLY A 91 -6.80 3.68 37.76
N GLY A 92 -7.30 2.68 37.05
CA GLY A 92 -7.83 2.77 35.69
C GLY A 92 -6.77 2.48 34.61
N VAL A 93 -7.07 2.95 33.40
CA VAL A 93 -6.20 2.76 32.23
C VAL A 93 -5.24 3.94 32.10
N VAL A 94 -3.94 3.65 32.03
CA VAL A 94 -2.89 4.67 31.95
C VAL A 94 -2.03 4.43 30.71
N PHE A 95 -1.95 5.44 29.84
CA PHE A 95 -1.05 5.45 28.69
C PHE A 95 0.34 5.94 29.14
N VAL A 96 1.35 5.08 29.02
CA VAL A 96 2.73 5.37 29.46
C VAL A 96 3.73 5.02 28.36
N SER A 97 4.65 5.95 28.09
CA SER A 97 5.76 5.68 27.17
C SER A 97 6.74 4.65 27.76
N SER A 98 7.35 3.83 26.90
CA SER A 98 8.19 2.69 27.28
C SER A 98 9.36 3.09 28.19
N ARG A 99 10.01 4.22 27.92
CA ARG A 99 11.11 4.75 28.74
C ARG A 99 10.66 5.13 30.15
N ILE A 100 9.53 5.82 30.26
CA ILE A 100 8.98 6.25 31.55
C ILE A 100 8.54 5.03 32.36
N LEU A 101 7.88 4.08 31.70
CA LEU A 101 7.42 2.83 32.31
C LEU A 101 8.58 2.07 32.96
N VAL A 102 9.70 1.90 32.26
CA VAL A 102 10.88 1.20 32.80
C VAL A 102 11.46 1.94 34.01
N VAL A 103 11.63 3.25 33.94
CA VAL A 103 12.18 4.04 35.06
C VAL A 103 11.25 4.01 36.27
N ASP A 104 9.94 4.13 36.06
CA ASP A 104 8.96 4.13 37.15
C ASP A 104 8.84 2.74 37.80
N LEU A 105 9.00 1.65 37.05
CA LEU A 105 9.07 0.28 37.59
C LEU A 105 10.35 0.02 38.37
N LEU A 106 11.51 0.46 37.88
CA LEU A 106 12.81 0.27 38.57
C LEU A 106 12.90 1.09 39.86
N MET A 107 12.30 2.28 39.88
CA MET A 107 12.26 3.16 41.04
C MET A 107 11.08 2.85 41.98
N GLU A 108 10.33 1.78 41.70
CA GLU A 108 9.17 1.31 42.48
C GLU A 108 8.13 2.40 42.77
N ARG A 109 7.89 3.31 41.81
CA ARG A 109 6.96 4.45 41.96
C ARG A 109 5.50 4.08 41.83
N MET A 110 5.21 2.91 41.28
CA MET A 110 3.88 2.38 41.11
C MET A 110 3.77 1.01 41.79
N PRO A 111 2.60 0.66 42.34
CA PRO A 111 2.39 -0.64 42.97
C PRO A 111 2.33 -1.74 41.90
N SER A 112 3.47 -2.32 41.56
CA SER A 112 3.60 -3.35 40.51
C SER A 112 2.80 -4.62 40.80
N VAL A 113 2.56 -4.93 42.07
CA VAL A 113 1.76 -6.09 42.52
C VAL A 113 0.27 -5.94 42.18
N LEU A 114 -0.23 -4.69 42.09
CA LEU A 114 -1.65 -4.41 41.84
C LEU A 114 -1.95 -4.18 40.35
N VAL A 115 -0.97 -4.34 39.47
CA VAL A 115 -1.16 -4.18 38.03
C VAL A 115 -1.94 -5.39 37.52
N SER A 116 -3.19 -5.16 37.08
CA SER A 116 -4.07 -6.20 36.56
C SER A 116 -3.58 -6.70 35.19
N GLY A 117 -3.10 -5.80 34.33
CA GLY A 117 -2.67 -6.16 32.99
C GLY A 117 -1.92 -5.08 32.22
N ALA A 118 -1.34 -5.48 31.09
CA ALA A 118 -0.63 -4.60 30.18
C ALA A 118 -1.10 -4.78 28.73
N PHE A 119 -1.35 -3.67 28.06
CA PHE A 119 -1.64 -3.60 26.62
C PHE A 119 -0.45 -3.03 25.88
N ILE A 120 -0.03 -3.74 24.84
CA ILE A 120 1.08 -3.33 23.97
C ILE A 120 0.50 -3.09 22.59
N LEU A 121 0.51 -1.84 22.16
CA LEU A 121 0.05 -1.46 20.83
C LEU A 121 1.19 -1.61 19.82
N ARG A 122 0.82 -1.74 18.53
CA ARG A 122 1.74 -1.78 17.39
C ARG A 122 2.92 -2.73 17.60
N CYS A 123 2.60 -3.95 18.01
CA CYS A 123 3.56 -4.98 18.39
C CYS A 123 4.57 -5.32 17.28
N HIS A 124 4.19 -5.16 16.00
CA HIS A 124 5.06 -5.40 14.86
C HIS A 124 6.28 -4.44 14.75
N GLN A 125 6.32 -3.36 15.53
CA GLN A 125 7.46 -2.42 15.53
C GLN A 125 8.48 -2.73 16.61
N LEU A 126 8.19 -3.69 17.49
CA LEU A 126 9.08 -4.04 18.59
C LEU A 126 10.34 -4.68 18.04
N GLN A 127 11.49 -4.13 18.44
CA GLN A 127 12.80 -4.67 18.11
C GLN A 127 13.21 -5.75 19.11
N GLU A 128 14.26 -6.51 18.80
CA GLU A 128 14.66 -7.63 19.64
C GLU A 128 15.08 -7.23 21.07
N SER A 129 15.66 -6.05 21.23
CA SER A 129 16.05 -5.45 22.51
C SER A 129 15.10 -4.32 22.91
N CYS A 130 13.80 -4.61 23.00
CA CYS A 130 12.79 -3.61 23.33
C CYS A 130 12.69 -3.33 24.85
N GLN A 131 12.33 -2.10 25.20
CA GLN A 131 12.16 -1.68 26.60
C GLN A 131 10.90 -2.29 27.23
N GLU A 132 9.90 -2.57 26.40
CA GLU A 132 8.63 -3.18 26.74
C GLU A 132 8.84 -4.62 27.21
N ALA A 133 9.70 -5.37 26.53
CA ALA A 133 10.07 -6.73 26.93
C ALA A 133 10.75 -6.72 28.31
N PHE A 134 11.59 -5.71 28.58
CA PHE A 134 12.21 -5.54 29.91
C PHE A 134 11.19 -5.17 30.99
N ALA A 135 10.30 -4.21 30.72
CA ALA A 135 9.23 -3.82 31.64
C ALA A 135 8.31 -5.01 31.97
N LEU A 136 7.93 -5.81 30.97
CA LEU A 136 7.11 -7.01 31.16
C LEU A 136 7.80 -8.08 32.00
N ARG A 137 9.12 -8.26 31.86
CA ARG A 137 9.89 -9.20 32.71
C ARG A 137 9.80 -8.79 34.18
N ILE A 138 10.02 -7.51 34.49
CA ILE A 138 9.88 -6.98 35.87
C ILE A 138 8.45 -7.16 36.37
N LEU A 139 7.45 -6.85 35.54
CA LEU A 139 6.04 -7.01 35.92
C LEU A 139 5.68 -8.46 36.25
N ARG A 140 6.18 -9.43 35.47
CA ARG A 140 5.95 -10.86 35.73
C ARG A 140 6.66 -11.37 36.98
N GLU A 141 7.87 -10.89 37.25
CA GLU A 141 8.60 -11.26 38.47
C GLU A 141 7.87 -10.81 39.73
N ARG A 142 7.16 -9.67 39.67
CA ARG A 142 6.41 -9.11 40.79
C ARG A 142 4.96 -9.59 40.87
N ASN A 143 4.31 -9.82 39.73
CA ASN A 143 2.95 -10.33 39.63
C ASN A 143 2.84 -11.44 38.56
N PRO A 144 2.73 -12.72 38.96
CA PRO A 144 2.63 -13.83 38.01
C PRO A 144 1.29 -13.89 37.28
N ASP A 145 0.21 -13.35 37.86
CA ASP A 145 -1.16 -13.45 37.33
C ASP A 145 -1.52 -12.31 36.36
N ILE A 146 -0.52 -11.54 35.89
CA ILE A 146 -0.73 -10.42 34.98
C ILE A 146 -1.14 -10.89 33.57
N PHE A 147 -2.24 -10.35 33.04
CA PHE A 147 -2.61 -10.59 31.65
C PHE A 147 -1.92 -9.59 30.72
N ILE A 148 -1.36 -10.07 29.61
CA ILE A 148 -0.65 -9.25 28.63
C ILE A 148 -1.32 -9.44 27.27
N LYS A 149 -1.76 -8.34 26.68
CA LYS A 149 -2.42 -8.35 25.35
C LYS A 149 -1.64 -7.47 24.41
N ALA A 150 -1.13 -8.06 23.35
CA ALA A 150 -0.38 -7.35 22.33
C ALA A 150 -1.21 -7.25 21.06
N PHE A 151 -1.29 -6.05 20.47
CA PHE A 151 -2.10 -5.77 19.29
C PHE A 151 -1.19 -5.45 18.10
N SER A 152 -1.51 -6.05 16.95
CA SER A 152 -0.87 -5.75 15.68
C SER A 152 -1.88 -5.75 14.54
N ASP A 153 -1.77 -4.76 13.68
CA ASP A 153 -2.49 -4.57 12.42
C ASP A 153 -1.73 -5.09 11.19
N ASN A 154 -0.42 -5.29 11.33
CA ASN A 154 0.47 -5.65 10.24
C ASN A 154 1.02 -7.08 10.41
N SER A 155 0.43 -8.04 9.70
CA SER A 155 0.90 -9.44 9.65
C SER A 155 2.16 -9.61 8.79
N ILE A 156 2.35 -8.75 7.79
CA ILE A 156 3.50 -8.81 6.87
C ILE A 156 4.79 -8.48 7.62
N ALA A 157 4.75 -7.49 8.52
CA ALA A 157 5.88 -7.13 9.37
C ALA A 157 6.25 -8.26 10.35
N LEU A 158 5.27 -9.00 10.87
CA LEU A 158 5.53 -10.17 11.73
C LEU A 158 6.18 -11.33 10.98
N THR A 159 5.96 -11.40 9.67
CA THR A 159 6.55 -12.43 8.79
C THR A 159 7.91 -11.99 8.22
N SER A 160 8.32 -10.72 8.41
CA SER A 160 9.60 -10.26 7.87
C SER A 160 10.77 -10.66 8.77
N GLY A 161 11.71 -11.42 8.21
CA GLY A 161 12.91 -11.90 8.89
C GLY A 161 12.78 -13.33 9.45
N PHE A 162 13.91 -13.91 9.84
CA PHE A 162 13.97 -15.27 10.39
C PHE A 162 13.26 -15.36 11.75
N ASN A 163 12.22 -16.20 11.83
CA ASN A 163 11.44 -16.48 13.06
C ASN A 163 11.02 -15.25 13.89
N HIS A 164 10.75 -14.12 13.24
CA HIS A 164 10.48 -12.86 13.94
C HIS A 164 9.27 -12.94 14.89
N ALA A 165 8.19 -13.60 14.46
CA ALA A 165 7.01 -13.83 15.29
C ALA A 165 7.33 -14.64 16.56
N GLU A 166 8.17 -15.68 16.46
CA GLU A 166 8.59 -16.51 17.59
C GLU A 166 9.44 -15.71 18.57
N HIS A 167 10.41 -14.93 18.07
CA HIS A 167 11.24 -14.05 18.89
C HIS A 167 10.41 -13.00 19.64
N LEU A 168 9.43 -12.40 18.98
CA LEU A 168 8.51 -11.46 19.58
C LEU A 168 7.63 -12.13 20.65
N MET A 169 7.10 -13.33 20.38
CA MET A 169 6.35 -14.11 21.37
C MET A 169 7.20 -14.47 22.59
N MET A 170 8.46 -14.86 22.39
CA MET A 170 9.41 -15.13 23.49
C MET A 170 9.75 -13.87 24.28
N GLN A 171 9.93 -12.72 23.62
CA GLN A 171 10.21 -11.44 24.27
C GLN A 171 9.04 -10.95 25.12
N LEU A 172 7.83 -11.06 24.56
CA LEU A 172 6.60 -10.75 25.29
C LEU A 172 6.23 -11.83 26.29
N GLY A 173 6.81 -13.04 26.21
CA GLY A 173 6.49 -14.23 27.00
C GLY A 173 5.06 -14.73 26.82
N ILE A 174 4.50 -14.59 25.62
CA ILE A 174 3.13 -15.01 25.28
C ILE A 174 3.21 -16.27 24.43
N SER A 175 2.47 -17.32 24.80
CA SER A 175 2.45 -18.60 24.09
C SER A 175 1.38 -18.68 22.98
N ARG A 176 0.33 -17.85 23.05
CA ARG A 176 -0.81 -17.89 22.13
C ARG A 176 -0.84 -16.69 21.18
N ILE A 177 -1.00 -16.96 19.88
CA ILE A 177 -1.22 -15.97 18.83
C ILE A 177 -2.60 -16.16 18.21
N LEU A 178 -3.38 -15.08 18.08
CA LEU A 178 -4.68 -15.07 17.40
C LEU A 178 -4.54 -14.32 16.07
N LEU A 179 -4.86 -15.01 14.97
CA LEU A 179 -4.75 -14.48 13.61
C LEU A 179 -6.14 -14.29 13.01
N TRP A 180 -6.49 -13.06 12.66
CA TRP A 180 -7.75 -12.73 11.98
C TRP A 180 -7.49 -12.25 10.55
N PRO A 181 -7.47 -13.17 9.56
CA PRO A 181 -7.21 -12.83 8.17
C PRO A 181 -8.44 -12.20 7.49
N ARG A 182 -8.18 -11.39 6.46
CA ARG A 182 -9.18 -10.97 5.47
C ARG A 182 -9.05 -11.82 4.21
N PHE A 183 -10.17 -12.27 3.66
CA PHE A 183 -10.19 -12.88 2.33
C PHE A 183 -10.16 -11.78 1.27
N ASN A 184 -9.10 -11.76 0.45
CA ASN A 184 -9.01 -10.83 -0.66
C ASN A 184 -9.78 -11.38 -1.87
N LEU A 185 -10.81 -10.65 -2.28
CA LEU A 185 -11.49 -10.87 -3.56
C LEU A 185 -10.48 -10.57 -4.69
N HIS A 186 -10.12 -11.60 -5.45
CA HIS A 186 -9.26 -11.44 -6.62
C HIS A 186 -9.98 -10.60 -7.68
N VAL A 187 -9.49 -9.37 -7.91
CA VAL A 187 -9.99 -8.55 -9.02
C VAL A 187 -9.45 -9.13 -10.33
N TYR A 188 -10.36 -9.50 -11.23
CA TYR A 188 -10.01 -10.01 -12.55
C TYR A 188 -9.20 -8.98 -13.34
N MET A 189 -7.99 -9.36 -13.72
CA MET A 189 -7.16 -8.59 -14.64
C MET A 189 -7.55 -8.91 -16.08
N SER A 190 -7.39 -7.95 -17.00
CA SER A 190 -7.59 -8.21 -18.42
C SER A 190 -6.48 -9.12 -18.97
N SER A 191 -6.79 -9.85 -20.06
CA SER A 191 -5.85 -10.79 -20.69
C SER A 191 -4.51 -10.14 -21.12
N GLN A 192 -4.54 -8.91 -21.63
CA GLN A 192 -3.33 -8.18 -22.01
C GLN A 192 -2.52 -7.72 -20.78
N MET A 193 -3.20 -7.34 -19.70
CA MET A 193 -2.54 -6.98 -18.45
C MET A 193 -1.89 -8.19 -17.76
N LEU A 194 -2.54 -9.36 -17.78
CA LEU A 194 -1.97 -10.62 -17.32
C LEU A 194 -0.71 -11.00 -18.12
N THR A 195 -0.76 -10.81 -19.43
CA THR A 195 0.39 -11.05 -20.30
C THR A 195 1.57 -10.14 -19.91
N CYS A 196 1.33 -8.83 -19.75
CA CYS A 196 2.37 -7.90 -19.26
C CYS A 196 2.89 -8.28 -17.87
N GLN A 197 2.01 -8.69 -16.96
CA GLN A 197 2.39 -9.10 -15.61
C GLN A 197 3.29 -10.34 -15.66
N SER A 198 2.97 -11.33 -16.47
CA SER A 198 3.77 -12.55 -16.61
C SER A 198 5.21 -12.25 -17.07
N TYR A 199 5.36 -11.38 -18.08
CA TYR A 199 6.68 -10.94 -18.56
C TYR A 199 7.42 -10.11 -17.51
N LEU A 200 6.75 -9.22 -16.76
CA LEU A 200 7.39 -8.49 -15.67
C LEU A 200 7.87 -9.41 -14.55
N LEU A 201 7.08 -10.42 -14.18
CA LEU A 201 7.47 -11.41 -13.17
C LEU A 201 8.66 -12.24 -13.62
N GLU A 202 8.72 -12.61 -14.90
CA GLU A 202 9.86 -13.31 -15.47
C GLU A 202 11.13 -12.44 -15.45
N LEU A 203 11.02 -11.16 -15.81
CA LEU A 203 12.13 -10.20 -15.72
C LEU A 203 12.63 -10.01 -14.28
N VAL A 204 11.72 -9.90 -13.31
CA VAL A 204 12.07 -9.85 -11.88
C VAL A 204 12.80 -11.14 -11.46
N LYS A 205 12.33 -12.31 -11.90
CA LYS A 205 12.97 -13.60 -11.63
C LYS A 205 14.38 -13.70 -12.22
N LEU A 206 14.58 -13.20 -13.44
CA LEU A 206 15.88 -13.20 -14.11
C LEU A 206 16.88 -12.27 -13.40
N THR A 207 16.46 -11.04 -13.09
CA THR A 207 17.30 -10.06 -12.37
C THR A 207 17.66 -10.52 -10.95
N LEU A 208 16.74 -11.18 -10.24
CA LEU A 208 17.04 -11.80 -8.94
C LEU A 208 18.06 -12.94 -9.07
N ARG A 209 17.91 -13.81 -10.06
CA ARG A 209 18.85 -14.92 -10.30
C ARG A 209 20.25 -14.40 -10.62
N GLU A 210 20.35 -13.34 -11.41
CA GLU A 210 21.62 -12.68 -11.73
C GLU A 210 22.22 -11.99 -10.49
N LEU A 211 21.40 -11.37 -9.64
CA LEU A 211 21.88 -10.77 -8.40
C LEU A 211 22.43 -11.82 -7.42
N VAL A 212 21.76 -12.96 -7.29
CA VAL A 212 22.18 -14.06 -6.41
C VAL A 212 23.41 -14.79 -6.97
N SER A 213 23.53 -14.93 -8.30
CA SER A 213 24.71 -15.57 -8.89
C SER A 213 25.98 -14.73 -8.69
N LEU A 214 25.87 -13.41 -8.72
CA LEU A 214 26.98 -12.49 -8.46
C LEU A 214 27.35 -12.40 -6.97
N ASN A 215 26.41 -12.68 -6.07
CA ASN A 215 26.60 -12.53 -4.63
C ASN A 215 26.13 -13.81 -3.89
N PRO A 216 26.97 -14.85 -3.80
CA PRO A 216 26.58 -16.14 -3.21
C PRO A 216 26.14 -16.05 -1.75
N PHE A 217 26.61 -15.04 -1.00
CA PHE A 217 26.20 -14.79 0.39
C PHE A 217 24.73 -14.36 0.54
N LEU A 218 24.07 -13.94 -0.56
CA LEU A 218 22.64 -13.62 -0.59
C LEU A 218 21.75 -14.83 -0.85
N LYS A 219 22.32 -16.03 -0.99
CA LYS A 219 21.54 -17.26 -1.19
C LYS A 219 20.91 -17.68 0.14
N THR A 220 19.90 -16.95 0.56
CA THR A 220 19.02 -17.29 1.68
C THR A 220 17.62 -17.60 1.16
N ASP A 221 16.83 -18.35 1.93
CA ASP A 221 15.44 -18.71 1.60
C ASP A 221 14.51 -17.47 1.50
N GLU A 222 14.99 -16.30 1.94
CA GLU A 222 14.27 -15.04 1.87
C GLU A 222 14.37 -14.34 0.50
N PHE A 223 15.34 -14.69 -0.36
CA PHE A 223 15.47 -14.15 -1.72
C PHE A 223 14.65 -14.96 -2.74
N THR A 224 13.35 -15.11 -2.47
CA THR A 224 12.38 -15.75 -3.38
C THR A 224 11.65 -14.72 -4.25
N LEU A 225 11.00 -15.19 -5.32
CA LEU A 225 10.16 -14.35 -6.17
C LEU A 225 9.03 -13.69 -5.36
N GLU A 226 8.44 -14.42 -4.41
CA GLU A 226 7.33 -13.95 -3.57
C GLU A 226 7.77 -12.82 -2.63
N ALA A 227 8.92 -13.00 -1.97
CA ALA A 227 9.53 -11.95 -1.17
C ALA A 227 9.82 -10.70 -2.02
N ALA A 228 10.36 -10.87 -3.23
CA ALA A 228 10.63 -9.77 -4.14
C ALA A 228 9.39 -9.01 -4.64
N LEU A 229 8.18 -9.57 -4.49
CA LEU A 229 6.92 -8.87 -4.72
C LEU A 229 6.40 -8.16 -3.47
N SER A 230 6.77 -8.62 -2.27
CA SER A 230 6.39 -8.00 -1.01
C SER A 230 6.92 -6.57 -0.89
N ASN A 231 6.12 -5.68 -0.29
CA ASN A 231 6.52 -4.30 -0.05
C ASN A 231 7.70 -4.18 0.94
N SER A 232 7.88 -5.16 1.82
CA SER A 232 8.97 -5.20 2.82
C SER A 232 10.34 -5.53 2.22
N PHE A 233 10.40 -6.11 1.02
CA PHE A 233 11.68 -6.58 0.47
C PHE A 233 12.67 -5.45 0.15
N GLY A 234 12.20 -4.21 -0.08
CA GLY A 234 13.14 -3.07 -0.15
C GLY A 234 13.93 -2.87 1.15
N LYS A 235 13.26 -3.05 2.30
CA LYS A 235 13.91 -2.98 3.62
C LYS A 235 14.81 -4.19 3.85
N LEU A 236 14.37 -5.38 3.42
CA LEU A 236 15.15 -6.61 3.49
C LEU A 236 16.46 -6.49 2.71
N VAL A 237 16.40 -6.00 1.46
CA VAL A 237 17.59 -5.78 0.62
C VAL A 237 18.58 -4.85 1.31
N ASN A 238 18.11 -3.74 1.89
CA ASN A 238 18.98 -2.82 2.63
C ASN A 238 19.59 -3.48 3.87
N LEU A 239 18.83 -4.27 4.62
CA LEU A 239 19.33 -4.96 5.82
C LEU A 239 20.55 -5.86 5.51
N TYR A 240 20.48 -6.63 4.42
CA TYR A 240 21.59 -7.53 4.02
C TYR A 240 22.71 -6.81 3.27
N LEU A 241 22.40 -5.77 2.50
CA LEU A 241 23.37 -5.13 1.59
C LEU A 241 24.03 -3.87 2.14
N ASP A 242 23.41 -3.16 3.08
CA ASP A 242 24.01 -1.98 3.72
C ASP A 242 25.37 -2.29 4.37
N PRO A 243 25.57 -3.37 5.15
CA PRO A 243 26.87 -3.66 5.76
C PRO A 243 27.97 -4.00 4.73
N VAL A 244 27.59 -4.49 3.54
CA VAL A 244 28.52 -4.94 2.48
C VAL A 244 28.50 -3.97 1.29
N TRP A 245 27.84 -2.82 1.41
CA TRP A 245 27.53 -1.94 0.28
C TRP A 245 28.77 -1.51 -0.51
N HIS A 246 29.86 -1.22 0.21
CA HIS A 246 31.13 -0.81 -0.37
C HIS A 246 31.85 -1.93 -1.16
N GLN A 247 31.58 -3.19 -0.84
CA GLN A 247 32.20 -4.35 -1.49
C GLN A 247 31.41 -4.80 -2.73
N LEU A 248 30.19 -4.26 -2.95
CA LEU A 248 29.36 -4.62 -4.08
C LEU A 248 29.91 -4.07 -5.41
N SER A 249 29.94 -4.94 -6.41
CA SER A 249 30.22 -4.55 -7.79
C SER A 249 29.24 -3.48 -8.27
N SER A 250 29.67 -2.64 -9.22
CA SER A 250 28.79 -1.66 -9.86
C SER A 250 27.60 -2.33 -10.57
N SER A 251 27.81 -3.55 -11.09
CA SER A 251 26.76 -4.38 -11.67
C SER A 251 25.70 -4.81 -10.64
N SER A 252 26.12 -5.29 -9.45
CA SER A 252 25.19 -5.65 -8.37
C SER A 252 24.35 -4.46 -7.92
N ARG A 253 24.97 -3.28 -7.75
CA ARG A 253 24.26 -2.03 -7.39
C ARG A 253 23.22 -1.63 -8.44
N ARG A 254 23.52 -1.81 -9.73
CA ARG A 254 22.57 -1.57 -10.80
C ARG A 254 21.39 -2.54 -10.78
N LEU A 255 21.65 -3.84 -10.60
CA LEU A 255 20.59 -4.86 -10.54
C LEU A 255 19.57 -4.57 -9.42
N ILE A 256 20.01 -4.04 -8.28
CA ILE A 256 19.13 -3.61 -7.19
C ILE A 256 18.23 -2.44 -7.64
N GLN A 257 18.80 -1.46 -8.33
CA GLN A 257 18.04 -0.33 -8.89
C GLN A 257 17.05 -0.80 -9.97
N ASP A 258 17.46 -1.73 -10.83
CA ASP A 258 16.62 -2.33 -11.85
C ASP A 258 15.45 -3.11 -11.23
N LEU A 259 15.71 -3.91 -10.19
CA LEU A 259 14.70 -4.64 -9.45
C LEU A 259 13.68 -3.70 -8.79
N SER A 260 14.14 -2.60 -8.20
CA SER A 260 13.26 -1.53 -7.69
C SER A 260 12.43 -0.89 -8.80
N GLY A 261 13.03 -0.67 -9.98
CA GLY A 261 12.38 -0.17 -11.18
C GLY A 261 11.27 -1.11 -11.70
N LEU A 262 11.57 -2.40 -11.83
CA LEU A 262 10.62 -3.44 -12.26
C LEU A 262 9.46 -3.59 -11.27
N ARG A 263 9.74 -3.56 -9.96
CA ARG A 263 8.70 -3.56 -8.91
C ARG A 263 7.82 -2.31 -8.97
N ARG A 264 8.39 -1.15 -9.30
CA ARG A 264 7.61 0.07 -9.53
C ARG A 264 6.74 -0.07 -10.78
N LEU A 265 7.26 -0.67 -11.86
CA LEU A 265 6.48 -0.97 -13.07
C LEU A 265 5.32 -1.94 -12.82
N LEU A 266 5.50 -2.97 -11.98
CA LEU A 266 4.42 -3.86 -11.56
C LEU A 266 3.31 -3.09 -10.82
N ARG A 267 3.68 -2.18 -9.92
CA ARG A 267 2.73 -1.32 -9.21
C ARG A 267 2.02 -0.33 -10.13
N THR A 268 2.71 0.25 -11.11
CA THR A 268 2.07 1.13 -12.09
C THR A 268 1.15 0.35 -13.03
N LEU A 269 1.46 -0.90 -13.37
CA LEU A 269 0.57 -1.75 -14.18
C LEU A 269 -0.84 -1.87 -13.57
N ILE A 270 -0.91 -2.02 -12.24
CA ILE A 270 -2.16 -2.23 -11.48
C ILE A 270 -2.87 -0.90 -11.15
N ASN A 271 -2.09 0.16 -10.87
CA ASN A 271 -2.62 1.41 -10.30
C ASN A 271 -2.74 2.56 -11.30
N SER A 272 -2.09 2.50 -12.46
CA SER A 272 -2.17 3.53 -13.50
C SER A 272 -2.85 3.05 -14.77
N ASP A 273 -3.19 3.99 -15.64
CA ASP A 273 -3.74 3.77 -16.97
C ASP A 273 -2.69 3.20 -17.95
N ALA A 274 -3.18 2.60 -19.04
CA ALA A 274 -2.33 1.96 -20.03
C ALA A 274 -1.34 2.94 -20.70
N ALA A 275 -1.73 4.21 -20.90
CA ALA A 275 -0.88 5.22 -21.52
C ALA A 275 0.25 5.68 -20.59
N SER A 276 -0.05 5.97 -19.33
CA SER A 276 0.97 6.26 -18.30
C SER A 276 1.93 5.10 -18.08
N PHE A 277 1.44 3.86 -18.09
CA PHE A 277 2.30 2.68 -17.99
C PHE A 277 3.27 2.59 -19.17
N LEU A 278 2.79 2.77 -20.40
CA LEU A 278 3.63 2.78 -21.60
C LEU A 278 4.65 3.92 -21.55
N ALA A 279 4.24 5.11 -21.13
CA ALA A 279 5.14 6.26 -20.98
C ALA A 279 6.23 6.01 -19.93
N ALA A 280 5.90 5.37 -18.80
CA ALA A 280 6.87 5.02 -17.78
C ALA A 280 7.88 3.98 -18.29
N LEU A 281 7.41 2.97 -19.03
CA LEU A 281 8.25 1.94 -19.64
C LEU A 281 9.17 2.54 -20.71
N GLU A 282 8.63 3.35 -21.63
CA GLU A 282 9.43 4.02 -22.64
C GLU A 282 10.39 5.05 -22.02
N GLY A 283 10.02 5.71 -20.93
CA GLY A 283 10.89 6.61 -20.17
C GLY A 283 12.09 5.90 -19.53
N ILE A 284 11.90 4.69 -18.99
CA ILE A 284 13.01 3.86 -18.49
C ILE A 284 13.94 3.48 -19.64
N ARG A 285 13.36 3.08 -20.78
CA ARG A 285 14.12 2.75 -21.99
C ARG A 285 14.92 3.94 -22.50
N THR A 286 14.33 5.14 -22.61
CA THR A 286 15.05 6.33 -23.07
C THR A 286 16.17 6.70 -22.11
N ASN A 287 15.93 6.67 -20.79
CA ASN A 287 16.97 7.00 -19.81
C ASN A 287 18.17 6.05 -19.87
N GLN A 288 17.96 4.78 -20.21
CA GLN A 288 19.03 3.80 -20.35
C GLN A 288 19.69 3.82 -21.74
N LEU A 289 19.04 4.39 -22.76
CA LEU A 289 19.59 4.59 -24.11
C LEU A 289 20.29 5.94 -24.28
N VAL A 290 19.98 6.96 -23.48
CA VAL A 290 20.63 8.29 -23.52
C VAL A 290 22.17 8.21 -23.41
N PRO A 291 22.78 7.36 -22.56
CA PRO A 291 24.23 7.18 -22.53
C PRO A 291 24.83 6.70 -23.85
N LEU A 292 24.05 6.02 -24.70
CA LEU A 292 24.49 5.54 -26.02
C LEU A 292 24.44 6.65 -27.10
N THR A 293 23.63 7.69 -26.89
CA THR A 293 23.39 8.77 -27.87
C THR A 293 24.21 10.05 -27.62
N GLY A 294 24.91 10.13 -26.48
CA GLY A 294 25.77 11.27 -26.10
C GLY A 294 27.14 11.28 -26.77
N ILE A 295 27.55 10.18 -27.39
CA ILE A 295 28.68 10.14 -28.33
C ILE A 295 28.05 10.36 -29.71
N GLY A 296 28.51 11.39 -30.41
CA GLY A 296 27.82 11.99 -31.54
C GLY A 296 27.40 11.04 -32.66
N ARG A 297 26.58 11.59 -33.55
CA ARG A 297 26.14 11.13 -34.88
C ARG A 297 27.20 10.53 -35.83
N SER A 298 28.37 10.13 -35.36
CA SER A 298 29.40 9.49 -36.16
C SER A 298 29.36 7.99 -35.98
N GLY A 299 28.99 7.28 -37.05
CA GLY A 299 29.32 5.89 -37.23
C GLY A 299 28.32 4.90 -36.63
N PHE A 300 27.70 4.13 -37.50
CA PHE A 300 27.30 2.76 -37.25
C PHE A 300 28.53 1.99 -36.71
N GLY A 301 28.75 2.06 -35.40
CA GLY A 301 29.83 1.36 -34.70
C GLY A 301 29.42 -0.09 -34.49
N THR A 302 30.24 -0.98 -35.04
CA THR A 302 30.17 -2.44 -34.94
C THR A 302 29.86 -2.94 -33.52
N LEU A 303 29.11 -4.05 -33.44
CA LEU A 303 28.65 -4.83 -32.27
C LEU A 303 29.76 -5.34 -31.29
N GLY A 304 30.94 -4.72 -31.24
CA GLY A 304 32.13 -5.25 -30.56
C GLY A 304 32.51 -4.62 -29.21
N ASP A 305 32.00 -3.44 -28.84
CA ASP A 305 32.49 -2.75 -27.64
C ASP A 305 31.73 -3.17 -26.36
N ALA A 306 32.23 -4.22 -25.70
CA ALA A 306 31.74 -4.74 -24.42
C ALA A 306 31.72 -3.69 -23.27
N ASN A 307 32.42 -2.56 -23.42
CA ASN A 307 32.42 -1.46 -22.46
C ASN A 307 31.25 -0.47 -22.64
N LEU A 308 30.55 -0.47 -23.78
CA LEU A 308 29.39 0.42 -24.03
C LEU A 308 28.10 -0.15 -23.44
N VAL A 309 27.99 -1.48 -23.42
CA VAL A 309 26.90 -2.24 -22.77
C VAL A 309 26.94 -2.10 -21.24
N LYS A 310 28.10 -1.73 -20.67
CA LYS A 310 28.27 -1.48 -19.23
C LYS A 310 27.40 -0.34 -18.68
N GLY A 311 26.67 0.43 -19.49
CA GLY A 311 25.71 1.44 -19.05
C GLY A 311 24.24 0.98 -19.05
N CYS A 312 23.90 -0.02 -19.84
CA CYS A 312 22.52 -0.48 -20.01
C CYS A 312 22.13 -1.51 -18.94
N SER A 313 20.84 -1.63 -18.68
CA SER A 313 20.34 -2.72 -17.86
C SER A 313 20.31 -4.01 -18.69
N ASN A 314 20.86 -5.09 -18.15
CA ASN A 314 20.94 -6.37 -18.87
C ASN A 314 19.54 -6.94 -19.16
N TRP A 315 18.55 -6.63 -18.32
CA TRP A 315 17.19 -7.10 -18.49
C TRP A 315 16.49 -6.48 -19.70
N LEU A 316 16.82 -5.25 -20.09
CA LEU A 316 16.23 -4.59 -21.26
C LEU A 316 16.65 -5.26 -22.59
N LEU A 317 17.78 -5.97 -22.60
CA LEU A 317 18.31 -6.68 -23.77
C LEU A 317 17.71 -8.09 -23.93
N THR A 318 16.83 -8.51 -23.03
CA THR A 318 16.19 -9.83 -23.09
C THR A 318 14.97 -9.80 -24.02
N ASP A 319 14.71 -10.93 -24.69
CA ASP A 319 13.49 -11.12 -25.51
C ASP A 319 12.20 -10.85 -24.71
N GLN A 320 12.22 -11.12 -23.40
CA GLN A 320 11.07 -10.83 -22.54
C GLN A 320 10.78 -9.33 -22.41
N ALA A 321 11.79 -8.46 -22.46
CA ALA A 321 11.59 -7.02 -22.45
C ALA A 321 10.97 -6.51 -23.77
N ASP A 322 11.35 -7.11 -24.90
CA ASP A 322 10.75 -6.80 -26.20
C ASP A 322 9.29 -7.27 -26.31
N ARG A 323 9.00 -8.47 -25.81
CA ARG A 323 7.63 -8.99 -25.72
C ARG A 323 6.75 -8.15 -24.81
N LEU A 324 7.30 -7.69 -23.68
CA LEU A 324 6.65 -6.74 -22.77
C LEU A 324 6.32 -5.42 -23.48
N LEU A 325 7.25 -4.86 -24.26
CA LEU A 325 7.03 -3.65 -25.05
C LEU A 325 5.90 -3.83 -26.08
N ILE A 326 5.89 -4.96 -26.78
CA ILE A 326 4.85 -5.28 -27.76
C ILE A 326 3.49 -5.40 -27.05
N ALA A 327 3.43 -6.10 -25.92
CA ALA A 327 2.21 -6.24 -25.13
C ALA A 327 1.72 -4.88 -24.60
N ALA A 328 2.63 -4.04 -24.08
CA ALA A 328 2.30 -2.68 -23.62
C ALA A 328 1.76 -1.82 -24.76
N ARG A 329 2.35 -1.89 -25.95
CA ARG A 329 1.89 -1.16 -27.15
C ARG A 329 0.51 -1.62 -27.60
N LYS A 330 0.21 -2.92 -27.56
CA LYS A 330 -1.12 -3.46 -27.90
C LYS A 330 -2.24 -2.92 -27.00
N ARG A 331 -1.93 -2.49 -25.78
CA ARG A 331 -2.90 -1.88 -24.85
C ARG A 331 -3.28 -0.44 -25.20
N VAL A 332 -2.48 0.24 -26.03
CA VAL A 332 -2.66 1.65 -26.39
C VAL A 332 -2.95 1.83 -27.88
N PHE A 333 -2.34 0.99 -28.73
CA PHE A 333 -2.45 1.08 -30.17
C PHE A 333 -3.09 -0.19 -30.74
N SER A 334 -4.18 -0.04 -31.50
CA SER A 334 -4.73 -1.17 -32.29
C SER A 334 -3.81 -1.54 -33.46
N ASN A 335 -3.12 -0.55 -34.02
CA ASN A 335 -2.12 -0.78 -35.05
C ASN A 335 -0.98 0.25 -34.92
N TYR A 336 0.21 -0.21 -34.55
CA TYR A 336 1.38 0.63 -34.36
C TYR A 336 1.78 1.37 -35.65
N SER A 337 1.65 0.72 -36.81
CA SER A 337 2.01 1.29 -38.11
C SER A 337 1.01 2.35 -38.61
N LYS A 338 -0.27 2.22 -38.23
CA LYS A 338 -1.33 3.17 -38.62
C LYS A 338 -1.63 4.23 -37.55
N ARG A 339 -0.97 4.17 -36.39
CA ARG A 339 -1.16 5.08 -35.23
C ARG A 339 -2.62 5.20 -34.76
N SER A 340 -3.44 4.16 -34.97
CA SER A 340 -4.80 4.14 -34.44
C SER A 340 -4.76 3.85 -32.95
N VAL A 341 -5.27 4.78 -32.15
CA VAL A 341 -5.24 4.71 -30.69
C VAL A 341 -6.52 4.05 -30.18
N ALA A 342 -6.37 2.92 -29.50
CA ALA A 342 -7.42 2.30 -28.71
C ALA A 342 -6.85 2.02 -27.34
N ILE A 343 -7.18 2.88 -26.37
CA ILE A 343 -6.72 2.74 -25.01
C ILE A 343 -7.59 1.70 -24.31
N GLU A 344 -6.96 0.66 -23.81
CA GLU A 344 -7.59 -0.29 -22.91
C GLU A 344 -8.06 0.42 -21.62
N MET A 345 -9.34 0.27 -21.31
CA MET A 345 -9.90 0.74 -20.05
C MET A 345 -9.52 -0.23 -18.93
N ASN A 346 -9.12 0.31 -17.78
CA ASN A 346 -8.76 -0.52 -16.65
C ASN A 346 -10.03 -1.20 -16.07
N PRO A 347 -10.04 -2.55 -15.88
CA PRO A 347 -11.21 -3.30 -15.44
C PRO A 347 -11.79 -2.83 -14.10
N LYS A 348 -10.97 -2.21 -13.24
CA LYS A 348 -11.43 -1.62 -11.97
C LYS A 348 -12.54 -0.58 -12.15
N TRP A 349 -12.50 0.16 -13.25
CA TRP A 349 -13.45 1.25 -13.53
C TRP A 349 -14.80 0.69 -13.96
N ILE A 350 -14.77 -0.43 -14.69
CA ILE A 350 -15.97 -1.16 -15.11
C ILE A 350 -16.64 -1.77 -13.87
N ALA A 351 -15.87 -2.48 -13.05
CA ALA A 351 -16.38 -3.06 -11.81
C ALA A 351 -16.96 -2.00 -10.86
N LEU A 352 -16.31 -0.83 -10.75
CA LEU A 352 -16.81 0.28 -9.94
C LEU A 352 -18.13 0.83 -10.46
N ILE A 353 -18.28 0.98 -11.78
CA ILE A 353 -19.56 1.40 -12.36
C ILE A 353 -20.66 0.39 -12.04
N ASP A 354 -20.36 -0.90 -12.13
CA ASP A 354 -21.35 -1.94 -11.87
C ASP A 354 -21.76 -1.96 -10.39
N VAL A 355 -20.81 -1.84 -9.45
CA VAL A 355 -21.12 -1.68 -8.02
C VAL A 355 -21.92 -0.40 -7.74
N LEU A 356 -21.59 0.73 -8.38
CA LEU A 356 -22.36 1.97 -8.21
C LEU A 356 -23.80 1.85 -8.74
N LYS A 357 -24.01 1.12 -9.84
CA LYS A 357 -25.35 0.81 -10.34
C LYS A 357 -26.09 -0.09 -9.37
N ASP A 358 -25.45 -1.15 -8.86
CA ASP A 358 -26.08 -2.06 -7.90
C ASP A 358 -26.50 -1.31 -6.62
N ILE A 359 -25.64 -0.40 -6.12
CA ILE A 359 -25.98 0.46 -4.97
C ILE A 359 -27.16 1.38 -5.30
N TYR A 360 -27.16 1.99 -6.49
CA TYR A 360 -28.24 2.86 -6.93
C TYR A 360 -29.57 2.09 -7.06
N ASP A 361 -29.54 0.88 -7.62
CA ASP A 361 -30.70 0.02 -7.78
C ASP A 361 -31.21 -0.51 -6.42
N ALA A 362 -30.31 -0.88 -5.51
CA ALA A 362 -30.64 -1.21 -4.13
C ALA A 362 -31.29 -0.02 -3.40
N GLN A 363 -30.80 1.20 -3.64
CA GLN A 363 -31.41 2.43 -3.12
C GLN A 363 -32.80 2.72 -3.72
N LEU A 364 -33.02 2.44 -5.01
CA LEU A 364 -34.36 2.54 -5.60
C LEU A 364 -35.32 1.55 -4.95
N SER A 365 -34.88 0.32 -4.72
CA SER A 365 -35.70 -0.73 -4.10
C SER A 365 -36.04 -0.45 -2.62
N SER A 366 -35.12 0.15 -1.86
CA SER A 366 -35.38 0.58 -0.48
C SER A 366 -36.28 1.82 -0.41
N ARG A 367 -36.19 2.72 -1.41
CA ARG A 367 -37.10 3.88 -1.57
C ARG A 367 -38.56 3.44 -1.74
N SER A 368 -38.82 2.37 -2.50
CA SER A 368 -40.18 1.84 -2.68
C SER A 368 -40.79 1.23 -1.40
N HIS A 369 -39.96 0.76 -0.45
CA HIS A 369 -40.43 0.27 0.85
C HIS A 369 -40.54 1.36 1.93
N SER A 370 -39.81 2.47 1.82
CA SER A 370 -39.82 3.57 2.81
C SER A 370 -40.84 4.68 2.52
N CYS A 371 -41.68 4.55 1.49
CA CYS A 371 -42.70 5.56 1.13
C CYS A 371 -43.86 5.73 2.14
N SER A 372 -43.84 5.09 3.31
CA SER A 372 -44.82 5.35 4.37
C SER A 372 -44.34 6.33 5.46
N MET A 373 -43.05 6.69 5.52
CA MET A 373 -42.54 7.64 6.53
C MET A 373 -41.57 8.64 5.89
N GLY A 374 -41.99 9.91 5.84
CA GLY A 374 -41.34 11.00 5.12
C GLY A 374 -39.96 11.43 5.67
N GLY A 375 -38.94 10.61 5.43
CA GLY A 375 -37.53 10.99 5.57
C GLY A 375 -36.83 10.99 4.21
N HIS A 376 -36.36 12.14 3.74
CA HIS A 376 -35.45 12.21 2.59
C HIS A 376 -34.07 11.65 2.99
N CYS A 377 -33.88 10.34 2.90
CA CYS A 377 -32.57 9.74 3.12
C CYS A 377 -31.64 10.06 1.93
N THR A 378 -30.87 11.13 2.03
CA THR A 378 -29.76 11.45 1.11
C THR A 378 -28.59 10.52 1.42
N HIS A 379 -28.59 9.35 0.80
CA HIS A 379 -27.50 8.40 0.96
C HIS A 379 -26.27 8.94 0.23
N GLN A 380 -25.30 9.45 0.98
CA GLN A 380 -24.05 9.94 0.43
C GLN A 380 -23.12 8.75 0.19
N VAL A 381 -22.63 8.60 -1.04
CA VAL A 381 -21.61 7.60 -1.39
C VAL A 381 -20.26 8.29 -1.40
N LEU A 382 -19.37 7.87 -0.51
CA LEU A 382 -17.98 8.35 -0.45
C LEU A 382 -17.06 7.32 -1.09
N VAL A 383 -16.44 7.68 -2.22
CA VAL A 383 -15.42 6.85 -2.88
C VAL A 383 -14.03 7.32 -2.45
N LEU A 384 -13.29 6.46 -1.75
CA LEU A 384 -11.94 6.74 -1.28
C LEU A 384 -10.91 6.26 -2.31
N LEU A 385 -9.91 7.12 -2.59
CA LEU A 385 -8.86 6.87 -3.57
C LEU A 385 -7.50 7.27 -2.97
N GLU A 386 -6.47 6.47 -3.23
CA GLU A 386 -5.12 6.68 -2.68
C GLU A 386 -4.45 7.95 -3.23
N ARG A 387 -4.66 8.29 -4.50
CA ARG A 387 -3.99 9.42 -5.15
C ARG A 387 -4.99 10.47 -5.63
N ALA A 388 -4.63 11.74 -5.43
CA ALA A 388 -5.39 12.88 -5.96
C ALA A 388 -5.51 12.87 -7.49
N SER A 389 -4.46 12.43 -8.21
CA SER A 389 -4.50 12.32 -9.67
C SER A 389 -5.50 11.27 -10.15
N THR A 390 -5.58 10.13 -9.47
CA THR A 390 -6.59 9.10 -9.76
C THR A 390 -8.00 9.58 -9.43
N ALA A 391 -8.17 10.38 -8.37
CA ALA A 391 -9.45 11.02 -8.04
C ALA A 391 -9.91 12.00 -9.13
N GLN A 392 -9.01 12.85 -9.63
CA GLN A 392 -9.34 13.76 -10.73
C GLN A 392 -9.71 13.01 -12.02
N LEU A 393 -8.98 11.93 -12.35
CA LEU A 393 -9.33 11.09 -13.49
C LEU A 393 -10.69 10.41 -13.30
N LEU A 394 -11.00 9.94 -12.10
CA LEU A 394 -12.28 9.32 -11.76
C LEU A 394 -13.45 10.30 -11.87
N ILE A 395 -13.30 11.50 -11.31
CA ILE A 395 -14.29 12.57 -11.44
C ILE A 395 -14.55 12.88 -12.93
N ARG A 396 -13.48 13.05 -13.72
CA ARG A 396 -13.59 13.33 -15.16
C ARG A 396 -14.25 12.18 -15.92
N PHE A 397 -13.95 10.94 -15.57
CA PHE A 397 -14.55 9.77 -16.18
C PHE A 397 -16.05 9.67 -15.89
N LEU A 398 -16.48 9.93 -14.66
CA LEU A 398 -17.90 9.92 -14.29
C LEU A 398 -18.67 11.06 -14.98
N ILE A 399 -18.06 12.23 -15.18
CA ILE A 399 -18.73 13.40 -15.79
C ILE A 399 -18.72 13.33 -17.33
N LEU A 400 -17.59 13.01 -17.94
CA LEU A 400 -17.34 13.16 -19.40
C LEU A 400 -17.36 11.84 -20.16
N GLY A 401 -17.38 10.71 -19.44
CA GLY A 401 -17.39 9.38 -20.01
C GLY A 401 -16.03 8.87 -20.52
N PRO A 402 -15.98 7.60 -20.94
CA PRO A 402 -14.73 6.89 -21.25
C PRO A 402 -13.98 7.44 -22.47
N GLY A 403 -14.70 7.95 -23.48
CA GLY A 403 -14.10 8.43 -24.73
C GLY A 403 -13.31 9.74 -24.58
N PHE A 404 -13.74 10.62 -23.68
CA PHE A 404 -13.04 11.87 -23.41
C PHE A 404 -11.72 11.63 -22.65
N VAL A 405 -11.75 10.75 -21.65
CA VAL A 405 -10.57 10.37 -20.87
C VAL A 405 -9.50 9.74 -21.77
N ALA A 406 -9.90 8.85 -22.69
CA ALA A 406 -8.98 8.29 -23.68
C ALA A 406 -8.30 9.39 -24.51
N ARG A 407 -9.06 10.37 -25.04
CA ARG A 407 -8.51 11.48 -25.82
C ARG A 407 -7.57 12.37 -24.99
N GLN A 408 -7.90 12.63 -23.74
CA GLN A 408 -7.03 13.40 -22.86
C GLN A 408 -5.71 12.68 -22.56
N LEU A 409 -5.77 11.39 -22.23
CA LEU A 409 -4.57 10.59 -21.97
C LEU A 409 -3.67 10.48 -23.21
N THR A 410 -4.25 10.43 -24.42
CA THR A 410 -3.44 10.53 -25.66
C THR A 410 -2.75 11.87 -25.81
N ARG A 411 -3.39 12.97 -25.40
CA ARG A 411 -2.82 14.31 -25.50
C ARG A 411 -1.69 14.51 -24.50
N ASP A 412 -1.87 14.05 -23.28
CA ASP A 412 -0.95 14.35 -22.18
C ASP A 412 0.29 13.44 -22.19
N HIS A 413 0.14 12.16 -22.56
CA HIS A 413 1.23 11.17 -22.46
C HIS A 413 1.84 10.75 -23.81
N LEU A 414 1.09 10.77 -24.92
CA LEU A 414 1.61 10.29 -26.22
C LEU A 414 2.25 11.38 -27.07
N LEU A 415 2.03 12.67 -26.78
CA LEU A 415 2.64 13.76 -27.56
C LEU A 415 4.17 13.83 -27.40
N GLY A 416 4.74 13.27 -26.33
CA GLY A 416 6.19 13.21 -26.08
C GLY A 416 6.90 11.93 -26.57
N LEU A 417 6.15 10.86 -26.85
CA LEU A 417 6.71 9.53 -27.15
C LEU A 417 6.91 9.25 -28.65
N ILE A 418 6.56 10.20 -29.52
CA ILE A 418 6.73 10.07 -30.96
C ILE A 418 8.20 10.37 -31.30
N PRO A 419 8.98 9.42 -31.87
CA PRO A 419 10.30 9.73 -32.41
C PRO A 419 10.13 10.77 -33.53
N GLN A 420 10.86 11.88 -33.44
CA GLN A 420 10.93 12.83 -34.54
C GLN A 420 11.58 12.13 -35.74
N ALA A 421 10.84 11.96 -36.83
CA ALA A 421 11.42 11.55 -38.11
C ALA A 421 12.53 12.55 -38.51
N PRO A 422 13.65 12.10 -39.13
CA PRO A 422 14.76 12.97 -39.46
C PRO A 422 14.30 14.12 -40.36
N ALA A 423 14.77 15.33 -40.03
CA ALA A 423 14.36 16.58 -40.66
C ALA A 423 14.72 16.61 -42.15
N GLY A 424 13.72 16.36 -43.00
CA GLY A 424 13.70 16.79 -44.40
C GLY A 424 12.82 18.04 -44.51
N SER A 425 13.40 19.10 -45.06
CA SER A 425 12.80 20.41 -45.33
C SER A 425 11.39 20.33 -45.94
N ASN A 426 10.46 21.15 -45.42
CA ASN A 426 9.47 21.97 -46.16
C ASN A 426 8.28 22.36 -45.27
N GLN A 427 7.98 23.67 -45.21
CA GLN A 427 6.90 24.28 -44.41
C GLN A 427 5.49 23.72 -44.72
N GLU A 428 5.32 23.07 -45.86
CA GLU A 428 4.09 22.41 -46.29
C GLU A 428 3.79 21.12 -45.51
N ASN A 429 4.84 20.44 -45.02
CA ASN A 429 4.68 19.28 -44.14
C ASN A 429 4.17 19.67 -42.74
N ASN A 430 4.39 20.90 -42.28
CA ASN A 430 3.85 21.35 -40.98
C ASN A 430 2.32 21.56 -41.04
N LYS A 431 1.78 22.10 -42.14
CA LYS A 431 0.33 22.20 -42.33
C LYS A 431 -0.32 20.82 -42.45
N ARG A 432 0.31 19.88 -43.18
CA ARG A 432 -0.14 18.48 -43.27
C ARG A 432 -0.01 17.72 -41.94
N ARG A 433 1.00 18.02 -41.11
CA ARG A 433 1.18 17.45 -39.75
C ARG A 433 0.12 17.92 -38.76
N VAL A 434 -0.30 19.18 -38.83
CA VAL A 434 -1.39 19.72 -37.98
C VAL A 434 -2.75 19.13 -38.42
N LEU A 435 -3.00 19.03 -39.74
CA LEU A 435 -4.20 18.40 -40.29
C LEU A 435 -4.25 16.88 -40.04
N ALA A 436 -3.12 16.18 -40.10
CA ALA A 436 -3.05 14.76 -39.75
C ALA A 436 -3.22 14.52 -38.25
N LYS A 437 -2.71 15.42 -37.39
CA LYS A 437 -2.98 15.43 -35.94
C LYS A 437 -4.46 15.64 -35.65
N ALA A 438 -5.14 16.54 -36.36
CA ALA A 438 -6.58 16.76 -36.24
C ALA A 438 -7.40 15.54 -36.72
N ARG A 439 -7.02 14.93 -37.84
CA ARG A 439 -7.71 13.73 -38.38
C ARG A 439 -7.52 12.47 -37.52
N LEU A 440 -6.39 12.31 -36.84
CA LEU A 440 -6.16 11.22 -35.88
C LEU A 440 -7.02 11.35 -34.61
N ILE A 441 -7.39 12.58 -34.23
CA ILE A 441 -8.29 12.87 -33.09
C ILE A 441 -9.75 12.55 -33.46
N GLU A 442 -10.15 12.73 -34.72
CA GLU A 442 -11.48 12.40 -35.23
C GLU A 442 -11.68 10.90 -35.48
N GLN A 443 -10.64 10.14 -35.83
CA GLN A 443 -10.73 8.72 -36.18
C GLN A 443 -10.73 7.73 -35.01
N VAL A 444 -10.93 8.18 -33.77
CA VAL A 444 -11.17 7.28 -32.62
C VAL A 444 -12.55 6.65 -32.79
N GLN A 445 -12.62 5.54 -33.54
CA GLN A 445 -13.80 4.69 -33.65
C GLN A 445 -14.08 4.06 -32.28
N ILE A 446 -15.20 4.46 -31.69
CA ILE A 446 -15.81 3.83 -30.53
C ILE A 446 -16.75 2.74 -31.07
N PRO A 447 -16.72 1.49 -30.57
CA PRO A 447 -17.85 0.58 -30.77
C PRO A 447 -19.04 1.14 -29.99
N THR A 448 -19.84 1.96 -30.65
CA THR A 448 -21.09 2.50 -30.12
C THR A 448 -22.17 1.43 -30.15
N SER A 449 -22.47 0.84 -29.01
CA SER A 449 -23.75 0.19 -28.76
C SER A 449 -24.00 0.15 -27.24
N ARG A 450 -24.96 0.96 -26.77
CA ARG A 450 -25.61 0.99 -25.43
C ARG A 450 -25.42 2.20 -24.49
N ALA A 451 -24.49 3.14 -24.70
CA ALA A 451 -24.28 4.23 -23.73
C ALA A 451 -25.10 5.53 -23.94
N VAL A 452 -25.91 5.65 -25.01
CA VAL A 452 -26.44 6.96 -25.46
C VAL A 452 -27.72 7.42 -24.72
N GLN A 453 -28.31 6.65 -23.81
CA GLN A 453 -29.59 7.04 -23.19
C GLN A 453 -29.50 7.88 -21.90
N PHE A 454 -28.33 7.99 -21.25
CA PHE A 454 -28.22 8.67 -19.94
C PHE A 454 -28.04 10.20 -20.01
N THR A 455 -27.70 10.78 -21.16
CA THR A 455 -27.23 12.18 -21.23
C THR A 455 -28.33 13.23 -21.37
N LYS A 456 -29.61 12.87 -21.54
CA LYS A 456 -30.69 13.86 -21.78
C LYS A 456 -31.44 14.36 -20.53
N LYS A 457 -31.19 13.83 -19.33
CA LYS A 457 -31.95 14.24 -18.12
C LYS A 457 -31.19 15.07 -17.07
N ALA A 458 -29.87 15.24 -17.19
CA ALA A 458 -29.08 15.92 -16.16
C ALA A 458 -28.91 17.45 -16.36
N SER A 459 -29.39 18.03 -17.46
CA SER A 459 -29.18 19.44 -17.82
C SER A 459 -30.32 20.39 -17.42
N LYS A 460 -31.06 20.09 -16.36
CA LYS A 460 -32.06 20.98 -15.76
C LYS A 460 -32.07 20.79 -14.25
N VAL A 461 -31.10 21.36 -13.54
CA VAL A 461 -31.24 22.04 -12.23
C VAL A 461 -29.91 22.78 -12.01
N THR A 462 -29.92 24.08 -12.28
CA THR A 462 -28.95 25.05 -11.70
C THR A 462 -29.58 25.66 -10.47
#